data_AF-A0A4R9AJU2-F1
#
_entry.id   AF-A0A4R9AJU2-F1
#
_cell.length_a   1.000
_cell.length_b   1.000
_cell.length_c   1.000
_cell.angle_alpha   90.00
_cell.angle_beta   90.00
_cell.angle_gamma   90.00
#
_symmetry.space_group_name_H-M   'P 1'
#
loop_
_entity.id
_entity.type
_entity.pdbx_description
1 polymer ?
#
loop_
_entity_poly.entity_id
_entity_poly.type
_entity_poly.pdbx_seq_one_letter_code
_entity_poly.pdbx_strand_id
1 'polypeptide(L)'
;MTLATDPFGFLKDLPNLIEGQDLGRFHAIVVFVGVNDAVNLTSEKSWERNMGRLLRSLEQETLDSTFVYVMDIQPIRTVPVFDSLLGSVANAHARRLTVRTERVCRAVPQSVYLPLTENAFLVFGRYRNSTDYRLWGEFLAGKIAERLILARRHPGTSGAKPASSKDEHHASVAFTATTT
;
A
#
# COMPACT_ATOMS: atom_id res chain seq x y z
N MET A 1 6.72 -12.30 -6.92
CA MET A 1 5.34 -11.94 -6.51
C MET A 1 4.88 -13.04 -5.58
N THR A 2 4.62 -12.73 -4.31
CA THR A 2 4.08 -13.69 -3.35
C THR A 2 2.61 -13.38 -3.14
N LEU A 3 1.77 -14.42 -3.15
CA LEU A 3 0.33 -14.31 -2.95
C LEU A 3 -0.01 -14.96 -1.61
N ALA A 4 -0.45 -14.15 -0.65
CA ALA A 4 -1.06 -14.63 0.59
C ALA A 4 -2.56 -14.36 0.51
N THR A 5 -3.38 -15.39 0.65
CA THR A 5 -4.85 -15.28 0.49
C THR A 5 -5.56 -16.07 1.56
N ASP A 6 -6.60 -15.47 2.13
CA ASP A 6 -7.64 -16.16 2.89
C ASP A 6 -9.00 -15.85 2.23
N PRO A 7 -9.62 -16.80 1.52
CA PRO A 7 -10.88 -16.56 0.81
C PRO A 7 -12.05 -16.28 1.76
N PHE A 8 -11.94 -16.64 3.04
CA PHE A 8 -12.95 -16.41 4.07
C PHE A 8 -12.52 -15.38 5.12
N GLY A 9 -11.37 -14.75 4.89
CA GLY A 9 -10.74 -13.86 5.86
C GLY A 9 -11.51 -12.56 6.08
N PHE A 10 -11.35 -12.04 7.29
CA PHE A 10 -11.76 -10.70 7.67
C PHE A 10 -10.52 -9.82 7.84
N LEU A 11 -10.69 -8.51 7.71
CA LEU A 11 -9.59 -7.55 7.89
C LEU A 11 -8.87 -7.71 9.24
N LYS A 12 -9.61 -8.08 10.29
CA LYS A 12 -9.06 -8.25 11.64
C LYS A 12 -8.01 -9.37 11.74
N ASP A 13 -8.05 -10.34 10.83
CA ASP A 13 -7.24 -11.56 10.87
C ASP A 13 -6.00 -11.43 9.97
N LEU A 14 -5.96 -10.44 9.07
CA LEU A 14 -4.85 -10.23 8.15
C LEU A 14 -3.47 -10.03 8.81
N PRO A 15 -3.33 -9.36 9.97
CA PRO A 15 -2.04 -9.28 10.66
C PRO A 15 -1.43 -10.65 10.99
N ASN A 16 -2.26 -11.64 11.31
CA ASN A 16 -1.78 -13.00 11.60
C ASN A 16 -1.36 -13.73 10.31
N LEU A 17 -1.99 -13.42 9.17
CA LEU A 17 -1.66 -14.04 7.89
C LEU A 17 -0.27 -13.60 7.38
N ILE A 18 0.16 -12.39 7.74
CA ILE A 18 1.44 -11.82 7.31
C ILE A 18 2.57 -12.08 8.32
N GLU A 19 2.26 -12.58 9.52
CA GLU A 19 3.23 -12.91 10.54
C GLU A 19 4.23 -13.97 10.04
N GLY A 20 5.52 -13.75 10.27
CA GLY A 20 6.59 -14.65 9.83
C GLY A 20 6.91 -14.62 8.33
N GLN A 21 6.26 -13.76 7.55
CA GLN A 21 6.65 -13.52 6.15
C GLN A 21 7.83 -12.54 6.10
N ASP A 22 8.85 -12.85 5.30
CA ASP A 22 9.88 -11.88 4.94
C ASP A 22 9.27 -10.85 3.97
N LEU A 23 8.73 -9.76 4.53
CA LEU A 23 8.09 -8.68 3.78
C LEU A 23 9.08 -7.64 3.29
N GLY A 24 10.26 -7.52 3.91
CA GLY A 24 11.31 -6.57 3.56
C GLY A 24 11.87 -6.74 2.15
N ARG A 25 11.70 -7.91 1.54
CA ARG A 25 12.10 -8.16 0.14
C ARG A 25 11.17 -7.58 -0.93
N PHE A 26 9.99 -7.07 -0.55
CA PHE A 26 9.00 -6.56 -1.50
C PHE A 26 9.08 -5.04 -1.61
N HIS A 27 9.01 -4.54 -2.85
CA HIS A 27 8.98 -3.11 -3.14
C HIS A 27 7.55 -2.52 -3.14
N ALA A 28 6.55 -3.40 -3.18
CA ALA A 28 5.13 -3.04 -3.17
C ALA A 28 4.31 -4.18 -2.58
N ILE A 29 3.28 -3.82 -1.81
CA ILE A 29 2.28 -4.74 -1.27
C ILE A 29 0.92 -4.31 -1.77
N VAL A 30 0.09 -5.25 -2.24
CA VAL A 30 -1.28 -4.97 -2.70
C VAL A 30 -2.26 -5.71 -1.80
N VAL A 31 -3.24 -4.99 -1.26
CA VAL A 31 -4.22 -5.51 -0.30
C VAL A 31 -5.62 -5.48 -0.92
N PHE A 32 -6.20 -6.68 -1.07
CA PHE A 32 -7.60 -6.89 -1.42
C PHE A 32 -8.34 -7.49 -0.22
N VAL A 33 -9.29 -6.77 0.36
CA VAL A 33 -10.06 -7.22 1.53
C VAL A 33 -11.39 -6.49 1.63
N GLY A 34 -12.36 -7.08 2.34
CA GLY A 34 -13.55 -6.36 2.82
C GLY A 34 -14.89 -6.85 2.26
N VAL A 35 -14.92 -7.77 1.30
CA VAL A 35 -16.19 -8.37 0.84
C VAL A 35 -16.87 -9.09 2.00
N ASN A 36 -16.14 -9.96 2.71
CA ASN A 36 -16.69 -10.68 3.87
C ASN A 36 -17.07 -9.72 5.01
N ASP A 37 -16.23 -8.73 5.31
CA ASP A 37 -16.53 -7.72 6.33
C ASP A 37 -17.81 -6.93 6.01
N ALA A 38 -18.02 -6.59 4.73
CA ALA A 38 -19.20 -5.86 4.28
C ALA A 38 -20.47 -6.72 4.28
N VAL A 39 -20.38 -7.99 3.86
CA VAL A 39 -21.49 -8.95 3.96
C VAL A 39 -21.89 -9.20 5.42
N ASN A 40 -20.93 -9.23 6.34
CA ASN A 40 -21.16 -9.44 7.77
C ASN A 40 -21.41 -8.15 8.57
N LEU A 41 -21.57 -7.00 7.89
CA LEU A 41 -21.86 -5.71 8.52
C LEU A 41 -20.87 -5.31 9.63
N THR A 42 -19.58 -5.54 9.38
CA THR A 42 -18.50 -5.16 10.31
C THR A 42 -18.58 -3.68 10.65
N SER A 43 -18.66 -3.36 11.94
CA SER A 43 -18.78 -1.95 12.35
C SER A 43 -17.67 -1.07 11.75
N GLU A 44 -18.05 0.11 11.24
CA GLU A 44 -17.11 1.05 10.60
C GLU A 44 -15.95 1.44 11.52
N LYS A 45 -16.22 1.58 12.83
CA LYS A 45 -15.18 1.87 13.83
C LYS A 45 -14.19 0.72 13.99
N SER A 46 -14.68 -0.53 13.99
CA SER A 46 -13.79 -1.69 14.05
C SER A 46 -12.98 -1.82 12.77
N TRP A 47 -13.60 -1.58 11.62
CA TRP A 47 -12.93 -1.57 10.33
C TRP A 47 -11.80 -0.53 10.29
N GLU A 48 -12.09 0.73 10.64
CA GLU A 48 -11.11 1.82 10.65
C GLU A 48 -9.92 1.50 11.58
N ARG A 49 -10.21 1.00 12.79
CA ARG A 49 -9.18 0.57 13.74
C ARG A 49 -8.33 -0.57 13.20
N ASN A 50 -8.95 -1.61 12.64
CA ASN A 50 -8.24 -2.79 12.16
C ASN A 50 -7.45 -2.50 10.87
N MET A 51 -7.95 -1.63 9.99
CA MET A 51 -7.21 -1.16 8.81
C MET A 51 -5.95 -0.40 9.25
N GLY A 52 -6.09 0.51 10.22
CA GLY A 52 -4.94 1.21 10.76
C GLY A 52 -3.94 0.29 11.45
N ARG A 53 -4.39 -0.79 12.09
CA ARG A 53 -3.49 -1.82 12.65
C ARG A 53 -2.74 -2.56 11.55
N LEU A 54 -3.44 -3.05 10.53
CA LEU A 54 -2.82 -3.73 9.39
C LEU A 54 -1.76 -2.85 8.72
N LEU A 55 -2.09 -1.60 8.40
CA LEU A 55 -1.15 -0.71 7.72
C LEU A 55 0.09 -0.41 8.55
N ARG A 56 -0.06 -0.16 9.86
CA ARG A 56 1.11 0.03 10.75
C ARG A 56 1.96 -1.23 10.88
N SER A 57 1.33 -2.41 10.96
CA SER A 57 2.08 -3.67 10.97
C SER A 57 2.86 -3.85 9.66
N LEU A 58 2.26 -3.53 8.51
CA LEU A 58 2.96 -3.59 7.23
C LEU A 58 4.11 -2.58 7.16
N GLU A 59 3.94 -1.34 7.65
CA GLU A 59 5.04 -0.36 7.73
C GLU A 59 6.18 -0.84 8.63
N GLN A 60 5.88 -1.51 9.75
CA GLN A 60 6.89 -2.04 10.68
C GLN A 60 7.70 -3.22 10.11
N GLU A 61 7.07 -4.03 9.27
CA GLU A 61 7.65 -5.26 8.72
C GLU A 61 8.26 -5.08 7.32
N THR A 62 8.20 -3.87 6.75
CA THR A 62 8.71 -3.57 5.38
C THR A 62 9.79 -2.50 5.38
N LEU A 63 10.45 -2.32 4.23
CA LEU A 63 11.43 -1.24 4.04
C LEU A 63 10.71 0.10 3.85
N ASP A 64 11.38 1.21 4.21
CA ASP A 64 10.86 2.58 4.06
C ASP A 64 10.52 3.01 2.61
N SER A 65 10.97 2.23 1.63
CA SER A 65 10.67 2.43 0.20
C SER A 65 9.48 1.62 -0.30
N THR A 66 8.89 0.79 0.56
CA THR A 66 7.77 -0.09 0.24
C THR A 66 6.48 0.70 0.33
N PHE A 67 5.66 0.63 -0.72
CA PHE A 67 4.31 1.20 -0.68
C PHE A 67 3.26 0.10 -0.55
N VAL A 68 2.27 0.34 0.29
CA VAL A 68 1.09 -0.51 0.47
C VAL A 68 -0.08 0.08 -0.32
N TYR A 69 -0.56 -0.65 -1.32
CA TYR A 69 -1.68 -0.28 -2.16
C TYR A 69 -2.93 -1.00 -1.68
N VAL A 70 -3.90 -0.24 -1.14
CA VAL A 70 -5.16 -0.79 -0.64
C VAL A 70 -6.26 -0.51 -1.64
N MET A 71 -6.94 -1.59 -2.03
CA MET A 71 -8.01 -1.54 -3.03
C MET A 71 -9.35 -1.28 -2.37
N ASP A 72 -10.29 -0.75 -3.14
CA ASP A 72 -11.69 -0.66 -2.75
C ASP A 72 -12.37 -2.03 -2.63
N ILE A 73 -13.44 -2.06 -1.85
CA ILE A 73 -14.29 -3.25 -1.74
C ILE A 73 -15.13 -3.35 -3.01
N GLN A 74 -14.97 -4.45 -3.74
CA GLN A 74 -15.69 -4.72 -4.98
C GLN A 74 -17.22 -4.67 -4.77
N PRO A 75 -18.00 -4.13 -5.73
CA PRO A 75 -19.45 -4.07 -5.60
C PRO A 75 -20.05 -5.46 -5.39
N ILE A 76 -20.64 -5.68 -4.23
CA ILE A 76 -21.07 -7.02 -3.78
C ILE A 76 -22.15 -7.60 -4.70
N ARG A 77 -23.01 -6.73 -5.26
CA ARG A 77 -24.08 -7.11 -6.19
C ARG A 77 -23.59 -7.66 -7.53
N THR A 78 -22.29 -7.57 -7.84
CA THR A 78 -21.73 -8.26 -9.01
C THR A 78 -21.73 -9.79 -8.84
N VAL A 79 -21.87 -10.28 -7.61
CA VAL A 79 -21.97 -11.70 -7.30
C VAL A 79 -23.46 -12.10 -7.30
N PRO A 80 -23.90 -13.05 -8.14
CA PRO A 80 -25.31 -13.39 -8.31
C PRO A 80 -26.06 -13.73 -7.01
N VAL A 81 -25.41 -14.40 -6.05
CA VAL A 81 -26.04 -14.76 -4.75
C VAL A 81 -26.40 -13.52 -3.91
N PHE A 82 -25.73 -12.40 -4.17
CA PHE A 82 -25.98 -11.13 -3.52
C PHE A 82 -26.72 -10.14 -4.43
N ASP A 83 -27.31 -10.60 -5.55
CA ASP A 83 -28.20 -9.74 -6.33
C ASP A 83 -29.61 -9.70 -5.70
N SER A 84 -29.69 -9.08 -4.52
CA SER A 84 -30.90 -9.03 -3.70
C SER A 84 -30.97 -7.74 -2.86
N LEU A 85 -32.08 -7.55 -2.14
CA LEU A 85 -32.22 -6.44 -1.18
C LEU A 85 -31.15 -6.50 -0.08
N LEU A 86 -30.83 -7.70 0.43
CA LEU A 86 -29.76 -7.89 1.41
C LEU A 86 -28.39 -7.55 0.80
N GLY A 87 -28.16 -7.91 -0.46
CA GLY A 87 -26.96 -7.52 -1.17
C GLY A 87 -26.85 -6.01 -1.42
N SER A 88 -27.97 -5.30 -1.54
CA SER A 88 -28.00 -3.83 -1.58
C SER A 88 -27.52 -3.22 -0.26
N VAL A 89 -27.94 -3.78 0.88
CA VAL A 89 -27.48 -3.35 2.21
C VAL A 89 -25.98 -3.58 2.36
N ALA A 90 -25.50 -4.78 2.01
CA ALA A 90 -24.08 -5.11 2.04
C ALA A 90 -23.28 -4.18 1.12
N ASN A 91 -23.78 -3.90 -0.09
CA ASN A 91 -23.11 -3.01 -1.05
C ASN A 91 -23.05 -1.56 -0.54
N ALA A 92 -24.13 -1.06 0.05
CA ALA A 92 -24.13 0.26 0.68
C ALA A 92 -23.14 0.31 1.86
N HIS A 93 -23.02 -0.79 2.61
CA HIS A 93 -22.06 -0.89 3.69
C HIS A 93 -20.62 -0.96 3.20
N ALA A 94 -20.33 -1.73 2.14
CA ALA A 94 -19.02 -1.75 1.47
C ALA A 94 -18.56 -0.34 1.09
N ARG A 95 -19.45 0.50 0.51
CA ARG A 95 -19.13 1.90 0.20
C ARG A 95 -18.73 2.70 1.45
N ARG A 96 -19.41 2.49 2.58
CA ARG A 96 -19.05 3.16 3.85
C ARG A 96 -17.69 2.69 4.35
N LEU A 97 -17.40 1.39 4.29
CA LEU A 97 -16.09 0.84 4.64
C LEU A 97 -14.98 1.36 3.71
N THR A 98 -15.23 1.46 2.41
CA THR A 98 -14.30 2.06 1.43
C THR A 98 -13.95 3.52 1.78
N VAL A 99 -14.94 4.34 2.16
CA VAL A 99 -14.68 5.72 2.62
C VAL A 99 -13.77 5.75 3.86
N ARG A 100 -13.93 4.79 4.79
CA ARG A 100 -13.01 4.67 5.93
C ARG A 100 -11.63 4.22 5.51
N THR A 101 -11.53 3.26 4.59
CA THR A 101 -10.26 2.79 4.03
C THR A 101 -9.46 3.94 3.43
N GLU A 102 -10.10 4.74 2.58
CA GLU A 102 -9.46 5.91 1.96
C GLU A 102 -8.95 6.89 3.02
N ARG A 103 -9.78 7.19 4.03
CA ARG A 103 -9.38 8.07 5.14
C ARG A 103 -8.16 7.54 5.87
N VAL A 104 -8.14 6.25 6.22
CA VAL A 104 -7.02 5.65 6.94
C VAL A 104 -5.76 5.68 6.08
N CYS A 105 -5.86 5.38 4.78
CA CYS A 105 -4.71 5.40 3.89
C CYS A 105 -4.09 6.81 3.80
N ARG A 106 -4.90 7.87 3.76
CA ARG A 106 -4.38 9.25 3.76
C ARG A 106 -3.62 9.62 5.03
N ALA A 107 -3.84 8.92 6.14
CA ALA A 107 -3.18 9.17 7.42
C ALA A 107 -1.87 8.38 7.59
N VAL A 108 -1.54 7.46 6.68
CA VAL A 108 -0.41 6.54 6.78
C VAL A 108 0.55 6.77 5.59
N PRO A 109 1.76 7.29 5.79
CA PRO A 109 2.63 7.83 4.72
C PRO A 109 2.93 6.89 3.56
N GLN A 110 3.14 5.60 3.83
CA GLN A 110 3.50 4.60 2.80
C GLN A 110 2.29 3.86 2.24
N SER A 111 1.08 4.30 2.57
CA SER A 111 -0.13 3.68 2.07
C SER A 111 -0.80 4.51 0.97
N VAL A 112 -1.39 3.82 0.00
CA VAL A 112 -2.06 4.43 -1.15
C VAL A 112 -3.39 3.71 -1.35
N TYR A 113 -4.48 4.47 -1.24
CA TYR A 113 -5.79 3.97 -1.66
C TYR A 113 -5.91 4.02 -3.18
N LEU A 114 -6.38 2.92 -3.78
CA LEU A 114 -6.64 2.82 -5.22
C LEU A 114 -8.12 2.42 -5.47
N PRO A 115 -8.93 3.30 -6.10
CA PRO A 115 -10.32 3.02 -6.41
C PRO A 115 -10.42 2.16 -7.67
N LEU A 116 -10.16 0.85 -7.55
CA LEU A 116 -10.13 -0.06 -8.70
C LEU A 116 -11.49 -0.17 -9.38
N THR A 117 -12.58 -0.15 -8.61
CA THR A 117 -13.93 -0.36 -9.15
C THR A 117 -14.44 0.85 -9.94
N GLU A 118 -13.86 2.03 -9.70
CA GLU A 118 -14.14 3.24 -10.46
C GLU A 118 -13.33 3.30 -11.76
N ASN A 119 -12.20 2.57 -11.82
CA ASN A 119 -11.23 2.64 -12.92
C ASN A 119 -11.10 1.33 -13.73
N ALA A 120 -11.77 0.24 -13.32
CA ALA A 120 -11.67 -1.07 -13.97
C ALA A 120 -13.06 -1.71 -14.19
N PHE A 121 -13.20 -2.26 -15.38
CA PHE A 121 -14.25 -3.12 -15.93
C PHE A 121 -15.07 -3.88 -14.87
N LEU A 122 -16.33 -3.47 -14.70
CA LEU A 122 -17.31 -4.22 -13.91
C LEU A 122 -17.80 -5.40 -14.76
N VAL A 123 -17.33 -6.59 -14.43
CA VAL A 123 -17.86 -7.84 -15.00
C VAL A 123 -18.71 -8.54 -13.95
N PHE A 124 -19.92 -8.91 -14.35
CA PHE A 124 -20.88 -9.64 -13.52
C PHE A 124 -20.48 -11.11 -13.41
N GLY A 125 -20.59 -11.69 -12.21
CA GLY A 125 -20.26 -13.07 -11.95
C GLY A 125 -19.70 -13.29 -10.54
N ARG A 126 -19.85 -14.53 -10.03
CA ARG A 126 -19.36 -14.88 -8.68
C ARG A 126 -17.84 -14.83 -8.58
N TYR A 127 -17.16 -15.21 -9.65
CA TYR A 127 -15.70 -15.18 -9.75
C TYR A 127 -15.32 -14.33 -10.95
N ARG A 128 -14.23 -13.58 -10.79
CA ARG A 128 -13.60 -12.86 -11.89
C ARG A 128 -12.92 -13.84 -12.82
N ASN A 129 -12.97 -13.56 -14.11
CA ASN A 129 -12.31 -14.38 -15.12
C ASN A 129 -10.84 -13.91 -15.30
N SER A 130 -10.07 -14.65 -16.10
CA SER A 130 -8.65 -14.33 -16.34
C SER A 130 -8.44 -12.96 -16.98
N THR A 131 -9.35 -12.51 -17.83
CA THR A 131 -9.30 -11.18 -18.45
C THR A 131 -9.41 -10.08 -17.40
N ASP A 132 -10.29 -10.24 -16.40
CA ASP A 132 -10.46 -9.27 -15.32
C ASP A 132 -9.17 -9.12 -14.50
N TYR A 133 -8.58 -10.25 -14.09
CA TYR A 133 -7.33 -10.24 -13.33
C TYR A 133 -6.16 -9.67 -14.13
N ARG A 134 -6.12 -9.92 -15.44
CA ARG A 134 -5.12 -9.29 -16.33
C ARG A 134 -5.26 -7.78 -16.34
N LEU A 135 -6.47 -7.26 -16.53
CA LEU A 135 -6.72 -5.82 -16.56
C LEU A 135 -6.40 -5.15 -15.21
N TRP A 136 -6.72 -5.83 -14.11
CA TRP A 136 -6.33 -5.37 -12.77
C TRP A 136 -4.81 -5.36 -12.58
N GLY A 137 -4.14 -6.42 -13.03
CA GLY A 137 -2.68 -6.52 -13.00
C GLY A 137 -2.01 -5.40 -13.80
N GLU A 138 -2.50 -5.12 -15.01
CA GLU A 138 -2.00 -4.03 -15.87
C GLU A 138 -2.18 -2.66 -15.19
N PHE A 139 -3.36 -2.39 -14.62
CA PHE A 139 -3.64 -1.16 -13.88
C PHE A 139 -2.70 -0.99 -12.67
N LEU A 140 -2.59 -2.05 -11.84
CA LEU A 140 -1.74 -2.05 -10.66
C LEU A 140 -0.26 -1.87 -11.02
N ALA A 141 0.21 -2.58 -12.05
CA ALA A 141 1.58 -2.46 -12.52
C ALA A 141 1.91 -1.04 -12.95
N GLY A 142 1.00 -0.35 -13.65
CA GLY A 142 1.16 1.06 -14.01
C GLY A 142 1.32 1.96 -12.78
N LYS A 143 0.43 1.83 -11.79
CA LYS A 143 0.48 2.64 -10.55
C LYS A 143 1.69 2.36 -9.66
N ILE A 144 2.14 1.11 -9.63
CA ILE A 144 3.35 0.71 -8.91
C ILE A 144 4.60 1.25 -9.63
N ALA A 145 4.69 1.08 -10.95
CA ALA A 145 5.82 1.53 -11.75
C ALA A 145 6.03 3.04 -11.66
N GLU A 146 4.96 3.85 -11.76
CA GLU A 146 5.01 5.31 -11.60
C GLU A 146 5.72 5.71 -10.29
N ARG A 147 5.34 5.07 -9.16
CA ARG A 147 5.91 5.37 -7.85
C ARG A 147 7.34 4.86 -7.67
N LEU A 148 7.65 3.67 -8.16
CA LEU A 148 9.02 3.15 -8.12
C LEU A 148 9.98 4.02 -8.94
N ILE A 149 9.53 4.53 -10.09
CA ILE A 149 10.32 5.47 -10.91
C ILE A 149 10.52 6.79 -10.16
N LEU A 150 9.48 7.33 -9.52
CA LEU A 150 9.59 8.56 -8.73
C LEU A 150 10.55 8.40 -7.55
N ALA A 151 10.47 7.28 -6.81
CA ALA A 151 11.36 6.98 -5.70
C ALA A 151 12.82 6.87 -6.16
N ARG A 152 13.09 6.25 -7.33
CA ARG A 152 14.43 6.17 -7.91
C ARG A 152 14.98 7.51 -8.40
N ARG A 153 14.12 8.45 -8.80
CA ARG A 153 14.52 9.80 -9.24
C ARG A 153 14.80 10.75 -8.08
N HIS A 154 14.29 10.43 -6.88
CA HIS A 154 14.56 11.15 -5.65
C HIS A 154 15.39 10.27 -4.70
N PRO A 155 16.60 9.80 -5.10
CA PRO A 155 17.52 9.34 -4.08
C PRO A 155 17.81 10.57 -3.24
N GLY A 156 17.36 10.56 -1.99
CA GLY A 156 17.63 11.67 -1.07
C GLY A 156 19.08 12.08 -1.21
N THR A 157 19.30 13.39 -1.25
CA THR A 157 20.53 14.07 -0.87
C THR A 157 21.05 13.45 0.43
N SER A 158 21.75 12.32 0.32
CA SER A 158 22.40 11.65 1.43
C SER A 158 23.54 12.56 1.84
N GLY A 159 23.52 12.99 3.10
CA GLY A 159 24.34 14.07 3.62
C GLY A 159 25.81 13.98 3.21
N ALA A 160 26.24 14.95 2.41
CA ALA A 160 27.61 15.40 2.48
C ALA A 160 27.81 15.99 3.88
N LYS A 161 28.47 15.23 4.75
CA LYS A 161 29.06 15.76 5.98
C LYS A 161 29.88 17.00 5.58
N PRO A 162 29.60 18.22 6.09
CA PRO A 162 30.47 19.35 5.83
C PRO A 162 31.85 18.98 6.40
N ALA A 163 32.86 19.04 5.53
CA ALA A 163 34.24 18.95 5.96
C ALA A 163 34.44 20.06 7.02
N SER A 164 34.69 19.64 8.25
CA SER A 164 35.15 20.53 9.31
C SER A 164 36.50 21.08 8.89
N SER A 165 36.50 22.32 8.38
CA SER A 165 37.69 23.16 8.35
C SER A 165 37.98 23.56 9.79
N LYS A 166 38.98 22.93 10.41
CA LYS A 166 39.71 23.56 11.50
C LYS A 166 40.79 24.43 10.88
N ASP A 167 40.48 25.72 10.78
CA ASP A 167 41.51 26.75 10.83
C ASP A 167 42.06 26.77 12.26
N GLU A 168 43.26 26.22 12.44
CA GLU A 168 44.13 26.61 13.54
C GLU A 168 45.33 27.35 12.94
N HIS A 169 45.30 28.67 13.12
CA HIS A 169 46.47 29.53 13.02
C HIS A 169 47.54 29.03 13.98
N HIS A 170 48.72 28.65 13.47
CA HIS A 170 49.98 28.89 14.17
C HIS A 170 51.09 29.12 13.13
N ALA A 171 51.76 30.26 13.28
CA ALA A 171 52.79 30.77 12.39
C ALA A 171 54.07 29.92 12.39
N SER A 172 54.75 29.83 11.24
CA SER A 172 56.04 30.53 10.99
C SER A 172 57.01 29.77 10.05
N VAL A 173 57.70 30.59 9.24
CA VAL A 173 58.99 30.42 8.53
C VAL A 173 59.02 29.70 7.17
N ALA A 174 59.61 30.45 6.22
CA ALA A 174 59.86 30.18 4.81
C ALA A 174 61.04 29.23 4.55
N PHE A 175 61.05 28.58 3.37
CA PHE A 175 62.26 28.52 2.52
C PHE A 175 61.91 28.24 1.05
N THR A 176 62.64 28.93 0.17
CA THR A 176 62.56 28.96 -1.29
C THR A 176 63.58 28.00 -1.92
N ALA A 177 63.26 27.37 -3.06
CA ALA A 177 64.13 27.17 -4.25
C ALA A 177 63.52 26.10 -5.18
N THR A 178 63.00 26.44 -6.35
CA THR A 178 63.65 26.55 -7.69
C THR A 178 63.72 25.23 -8.46
N THR A 179 63.04 25.27 -9.61
CA THR A 179 63.03 24.36 -10.76
C THR A 179 64.42 23.89 -11.20
N THR A 180 64.53 22.64 -11.63
CA THR A 180 65.07 22.27 -12.95
C THR A 180 64.43 20.97 -13.40
#